data_AF-A0A959NYJ6-F1
#
_entry.id   AF-A0A959NYJ6-F1
#
_cell.length_a   1.000
_cell.length_b   1.000
_cell.length_c   1.000
_cell.angle_alpha   90.00
_cell.angle_beta   90.00
_cell.angle_gamma   90.00
#
_symmetry.space_group_name_H-M   'P 1'
#
loop_
_entity.id
_entity.type
_entity.pdbx_description
1 polymer ?
#
loop_
_entity_poly.entity_id
_entity_poly.type
_entity_poly.pdbx_seq_one_letter_code
_entity_poly.pdbx_strand_id
1 'polypeptide(L)'
;METKENTTIITEELLQLVSFKIGEAEFGVDILRVQEINKMMELTTVPNTPHFVEGVVNLRGRIIPVINLRSRLGLELKEYDSETR
;
A
#
# COMPACT_ATOMS: atom_id res chain seq x y z
N MET A 1 19.60 -52.96 8.30
CA MET A 1 18.64 -51.97 8.83
C MET A 1 19.35 -50.63 8.79
N GLU A 2 19.10 -49.84 7.75
CA GLU A 2 19.76 -48.56 7.52
C GLU A 2 18.68 -47.50 7.65
N THR A 3 18.78 -46.71 8.72
CA THR A 3 17.81 -45.73 9.15
C THR A 3 17.80 -44.59 8.14
N LYS A 4 16.68 -44.41 7.43
CA LYS A 4 16.48 -43.26 6.54
C LYS A 4 16.31 -42.02 7.41
N GLU A 5 17.28 -41.10 7.35
CA GLU A 5 17.12 -39.75 7.86
C GLU A 5 16.04 -39.05 7.03
N ASN A 6 14.87 -38.83 7.64
CA ASN A 6 13.82 -38.02 7.06
C ASN A 6 14.28 -36.56 7.15
N THR A 7 14.90 -36.05 6.08
CA THR A 7 15.20 -34.61 5.96
C THR A 7 13.88 -33.85 5.85
N THR A 8 13.43 -33.29 6.97
CA THR A 8 12.34 -32.31 6.98
C THR A 8 12.82 -31.09 6.19
N ILE A 9 12.26 -30.89 5.00
CA ILE A 9 12.43 -29.66 4.23
C ILE A 9 11.70 -28.56 5.01
N ILE A 10 12.44 -27.73 5.73
CA ILE A 10 11.90 -26.49 6.29
C ILE A 10 11.80 -25.53 5.11
N THR A 11 10.61 -25.40 4.55
CA THR A 11 10.31 -24.32 3.60
C THR A 11 10.21 -23.02 4.40
N GLU A 12 11.24 -22.18 4.35
CA GLU A 12 11.16 -20.82 4.88
C GLU A 12 10.14 -20.05 4.02
N GLU A 13 9.01 -19.69 4.60
CA GLU A 13 8.05 -18.80 3.93
C GLU A 13 8.65 -17.39 3.87
N LEU A 14 9.20 -17.02 2.71
CA LEU A 14 9.76 -15.70 2.46
C LEU A 14 8.63 -14.67 2.37
N LEU A 15 8.55 -13.76 3.34
CA LEU A 15 7.62 -12.63 3.29
C LEU A 15 8.13 -11.58 2.29
N GLN A 16 7.39 -11.39 1.20
CA GLN A 16 7.67 -10.37 0.21
C GLN A 16 6.83 -9.12 0.48
N LEU A 17 7.47 -7.95 0.46
CA LEU A 17 6.85 -6.67 0.78
C LEU A 17 7.02 -5.68 -0.37
N VAL A 18 6.00 -4.87 -0.63
CA VAL A 18 6.17 -3.58 -1.31
C VAL A 18 6.60 -2.58 -0.26
N SER A 19 7.80 -2.03 -0.41
CA SER A 19 8.25 -0.92 0.43
C SER A 19 7.96 0.43 -0.22
N PHE A 20 7.63 1.41 0.61
CA PHE A 20 7.36 2.78 0.20
C PHE A 20 7.61 3.75 1.35
N LYS A 21 7.76 5.04 1.04
CA LYS A 21 8.03 6.07 2.04
C LYS A 21 6.80 6.92 2.34
N ILE A 22 6.63 7.29 3.60
CA ILE A 22 5.69 8.31 4.04
C ILE A 22 6.46 9.29 4.93
N GLY A 23 6.69 10.50 4.43
CA GLY A 23 7.69 11.37 5.05
C GLY A 23 9.07 10.74 4.96
N GLU A 24 9.78 10.72 6.08
CA GLU A 24 11.13 10.12 6.19
C GLU A 24 11.11 8.64 6.62
N ALA A 25 9.92 8.08 6.90
CA ALA A 25 9.78 6.70 7.36
C ALA A 25 9.49 5.74 6.20
N GLU A 26 10.10 4.56 6.26
CA GLU A 26 9.86 3.45 5.35
C GLU A 26 8.80 2.50 5.92
N PHE A 27 7.83 2.15 5.08
CA PHE A 27 6.73 1.24 5.39
C PHE A 27 6.75 0.07 4.41
N GLY A 28 6.12 -1.03 4.81
CA GLY A 28 5.98 -2.23 4.01
C GLY A 28 4.56 -2.76 4.06
N VAL A 29 4.06 -3.21 2.91
CA VAL A 29 2.82 -3.98 2.82
C VAL A 29 3.12 -5.31 2.14
N ASP A 30 2.51 -6.38 2.63
CA ASP A 30 2.55 -7.70 2.00
C ASP A 30 2.20 -7.59 0.51
N ILE A 31 3.09 -8.08 -0.36
CA ILE A 31 2.92 -8.02 -1.82
C ILE A 31 1.59 -8.63 -2.25
N LEU A 32 1.11 -9.66 -1.55
CA LEU A 32 -0.13 -10.35 -1.87
C LEU A 32 -1.38 -9.49 -1.60
N ARG A 33 -1.23 -8.40 -0.84
CA ARG A 33 -2.30 -7.40 -0.61
C ARG A 33 -2.28 -6.24 -1.60
N VAL A 34 -1.23 -6.09 -2.41
CA VAL A 34 -1.11 -5.01 -3.38
C VAL A 34 -1.76 -5.43 -4.69
N GLN A 35 -2.85 -4.74 -5.05
CA GLN A 35 -3.54 -5.00 -6.32
C GLN A 35 -2.84 -4.32 -7.48
N GLU A 36 -2.60 -3.01 -7.37
CA GLU A 36 -2.05 -2.18 -8.43
C GLU A 36 -1.27 -1.00 -7.80
N ILE A 37 -0.17 -0.57 -8.42
CA ILE A 37 0.54 0.68 -8.07
C ILE A 37 0.36 1.63 -9.25
N ASN A 38 -0.42 2.69 -9.05
CA ASN A 38 -0.76 3.65 -10.11
C ASN A 38 -0.01 4.97 -9.90
N LYS A 39 -0.02 5.84 -10.90
CA LYS A 39 0.34 7.25 -10.68
C LYS A 39 -0.86 7.98 -10.10
N MET A 40 -0.61 9.13 -9.50
CA MET A 40 -1.70 9.99 -9.05
C MET A 40 -2.64 10.34 -10.20
N MET A 41 -3.93 10.16 -9.96
CA MET A 41 -5.01 10.46 -10.91
C MET A 41 -5.86 11.61 -10.34
N GLU A 42 -6.67 12.22 -11.20
CA GLU A 42 -7.64 13.21 -10.76
C GLU A 42 -8.65 12.57 -9.78
N LEU A 43 -8.87 13.25 -8.65
CA LEU A 43 -9.77 12.80 -7.61
C LEU A 43 -11.08 13.57 -7.67
N THR A 44 -12.18 12.86 -7.48
CA THR A 44 -13.48 13.46 -7.23
C THR A 44 -13.66 13.62 -5.72
N THR A 45 -13.79 14.86 -5.25
CA THR A 45 -14.01 15.16 -3.83
C THR A 45 -15.37 14.66 -3.38
N VAL A 46 -15.44 14.14 -2.15
CA VAL A 46 -16.67 13.62 -1.55
C VAL A 46 -16.99 14.43 -0.29
N PRO A 47 -18.21 14.99 -0.15
CA PRO A 47 -18.57 15.78 1.02
C PRO A 47 -18.71 14.91 2.28
N ASN A 48 -18.53 15.55 3.45
CA ASN A 48 -18.71 14.92 4.78
C ASN A 48 -17.80 13.70 5.04
N THR A 49 -16.62 13.64 4.41
CA THR A 49 -15.63 12.60 4.69
C THR A 49 -14.66 13.03 5.79
N PRO A 50 -14.01 12.07 6.47
CA PRO A 50 -12.88 12.38 7.34
C PRO A 50 -11.77 13.12 6.60
N HIS A 51 -11.02 13.98 7.30
CA HIS A 51 -9.95 14.83 6.74
C HIS A 51 -8.81 14.07 6.02
N PHE A 52 -8.67 12.77 6.24
CA PHE A 52 -7.67 11.92 5.57
C PHE A 52 -8.20 11.28 4.29
N VAL A 53 -9.48 11.47 3.96
CA VAL A 53 -10.08 10.99 2.71
C VAL A 53 -10.03 12.13 1.71
N GLU A 54 -9.23 11.97 0.67
CA GLU A 54 -9.05 12.96 -0.39
C GLU A 54 -10.23 12.96 -1.38
N GLY A 55 -10.92 11.82 -1.48
CA GLY A 55 -12.06 11.64 -2.37
C GLY A 55 -12.12 10.22 -2.90
N VAL A 56 -12.58 10.10 -4.14
CA VAL A 56 -12.66 8.84 -4.87
C VAL A 56 -12.02 8.97 -6.25
N VAL A 57 -11.56 7.84 -6.77
CA VAL A 57 -11.10 7.71 -8.16
C VAL A 57 -11.91 6.64 -8.88
N ASN A 58 -12.14 6.84 -10.18
CA ASN A 58 -12.69 5.80 -11.04
C ASN A 58 -11.54 5.03 -11.71
N LEU A 59 -11.26 3.83 -11.20
CA LEU A 59 -10.26 2.94 -11.77
C LEU A 59 -10.96 1.82 -12.55
N ARG A 60 -10.93 1.91 -13.89
CA ARG A 60 -11.53 0.93 -14.83
C ARG A 60 -13.00 0.63 -14.52
N GLY A 61 -13.79 1.67 -14.24
CA GLY A 61 -15.22 1.55 -13.92
C GLY A 61 -15.52 1.25 -12.44
N ARG A 62 -14.50 1.07 -11.59
CA ARG A 62 -14.66 0.85 -10.15
C ARG A 62 -14.37 2.13 -9.38
N ILE A 63 -15.29 2.53 -8.51
CA ILE A 63 -15.11 3.68 -7.62
C ILE A 63 -14.33 3.23 -6.39
N ILE A 64 -13.14 3.80 -6.20
CA ILE A 64 -12.21 3.43 -5.12
C ILE A 64 -11.93 4.67 -4.27
N PRO A 65 -12.11 4.61 -2.93
CA PRO A 65 -11.75 5.71 -2.06
C PRO A 65 -10.23 5.89 -1.98
N VAL A 66 -9.79 7.14 -1.98
CA VAL A 66 -8.37 7.50 -1.87
C VAL A 66 -8.12 8.13 -0.50
N ILE A 67 -7.15 7.56 0.22
CA ILE A 67 -6.76 7.96 1.58
C ILE A 67 -5.36 8.58 1.52
N ASN A 68 -5.21 9.79 2.03
CA ASN A 68 -3.90 10.40 2.24
C ASN A 68 -3.27 9.84 3.51
N LEU A 69 -2.19 9.07 3.36
CA LEU A 69 -1.54 8.42 4.49
C LEU A 69 -0.82 9.40 5.43
N ARG A 70 -0.33 10.55 4.93
CA ARG A 70 0.25 11.58 5.81
C ARG A 70 -0.82 12.14 6.74
N SER A 71 -1.95 12.54 6.17
CA SER A 71 -3.14 12.99 6.92
C SER A 71 -3.61 11.92 7.92
N ARG A 72 -3.73 10.67 7.47
CA ARG A 72 -4.17 9.54 8.31
C ARG A 72 -3.25 9.26 9.50
N LEU A 73 -1.95 9.46 9.34
CA LEU A 73 -0.93 9.21 10.37
C LEU A 73 -0.57 10.48 11.18
N GLY A 74 -1.20 11.62 10.91
CA GLY A 74 -0.90 12.89 11.58
C GLY A 74 0.46 13.50 11.20
N LEU A 75 0.97 13.18 10.01
CA LEU A 75 2.20 13.75 9.47
C LEU A 75 1.92 15.03 8.67
N GLU A 76 2.95 15.88 8.53
CA GLU A 76 2.86 17.09 7.71
C GLU A 76 2.50 16.75 6.26
N LEU A 77 1.51 17.47 5.72
CA LEU A 77 1.07 17.32 4.34
C LEU A 77 2.15 17.83 3.38
N LYS A 78 2.27 17.16 2.23
CA LYS A 78 3.15 17.55 1.14
C LYS A 78 2.31 17.62 -0.13
N GLU A 79 2.60 18.58 -1.00
CA GLU A 79 2.04 18.58 -2.35
C GLU A 79 2.46 17.34 -3.13
N TYR A 80 1.58 16.91 -4.04
CA TYR A 80 1.86 15.78 -4.91
C TYR A 80 2.93 16.15 -5.94
N ASP A 81 3.84 15.20 -6.15
CA ASP A 81 4.94 15.31 -7.09
C ASP A 81 4.96 14.11 -8.06
N SER A 82 5.97 14.07 -8.92
CA SER A 82 6.17 13.00 -9.89
C SER A 82 6.49 11.63 -9.27
N GLU A 83 6.80 11.57 -7.97
CA GLU A 83 7.10 10.34 -7.23
C GLU A 83 5.88 9.78 -6.50
N THR A 84 4.81 10.58 -6.37
CA THR A 84 3.56 10.17 -5.71
C THR A 84 2.83 9.07 -6.50
N ARG A 85 2.38 8.01 -5.79
CA ARG A 85 1.71 6.82 -6.35
C ARG A 85 0.45 6.48 -5.57
#